data_AF-A0A7K4H4F8-F1
#
_entry.id   AF-A0A7K4H4F8-F1
#
_cell.length_a   1.000
_cell.length_b   1.000
_cell.length_c   1.000
_cell.angle_alpha   90.00
_cell.angle_beta   90.00
_cell.angle_gamma   90.00
#
_symmetry.space_group_name_H-M   'P 1'
#
loop_
_entity.id
_entity.type
_entity.pdbx_description
1 polymer ?
#
loop_
_entity_poly.entity_id
_entity_poly.type
_entity_poly.pdbx_seq_one_letter_code
_entity_poly.pdbx_strand_id
1 'polypeptide(L)' 'MLSNKKKVIVIGLDCASPKTLFEDFKDECPNIRNLMNKGVYGKLRSSDPPITVPAWMVMATGKKAGTLGIYGFRHRKE' A
#
# COMPACT_ATOMS: atom_id res chain seq x y z
N MET A 1 -11.24 22.21 25.79
CA MET A 1 -11.91 21.16 24.96
C MET A 1 -10.90 20.59 23.98
N LEU A 2 -10.57 19.31 24.09
CA LEU A 2 -9.78 18.63 23.04
C LEU A 2 -10.71 18.42 21.83
N SER A 3 -10.35 19.00 20.69
CA SER A 3 -11.06 18.80 19.43
C SER A 3 -11.04 17.31 19.07
N ASN A 4 -12.23 16.68 18.99
CA ASN A 4 -12.37 15.27 18.62
C ASN A 4 -12.15 15.10 17.10
N LYS A 5 -10.92 15.35 16.64
CA LYS A 5 -10.55 15.19 15.24
C LYS A 5 -10.48 13.70 14.90
N LYS A 6 -11.16 13.32 13.82
CA LYS A 6 -11.02 11.99 13.22
C LYS A 6 -9.55 11.79 12.82
N LYS A 7 -8.94 10.72 13.32
CA LYS A 7 -7.59 10.30 12.95
C LYS A 7 -7.67 9.28 11.82
N VAL A 8 -6.72 9.33 10.90
CA VAL A 8 -6.59 8.39 9.78
C VAL A 8 -5.25 7.69 9.90
N ILE A 9 -5.23 6.39 9.62
CA ILE A 9 -4.02 5.56 9.57
C ILE A 9 -3.96 4.93 8.18
N VAL A 10 -2.78 4.98 7.56
CA VAL A 10 -2.46 4.28 6.31
C VAL A 10 -1.45 3.20 6.64
N ILE A 11 -1.72 1.96 6.24
CA ILE A 11 -0.87 0.79 6.52
C ILE A 11 -0.46 0.17 5.18
N GLY A 12 0.84 0.06 4.94
CA GLY A 12 1.39 -0.73 3.84
C GLY A 12 1.91 -2.07 4.37
N LEU A 13 1.53 -3.16 3.71
CA LEU A 13 2.03 -4.51 3.99
C LEU A 13 2.90 -4.96 2.83
N ASP A 14 4.22 -5.01 3.02
CA ASP A 14 5.14 -5.48 1.98
C ASP A 14 4.99 -7.00 1.77
N CYS A 15 5.18 -7.47 0.54
CA CYS A 15 4.95 -8.86 0.11
C CYS A 15 3.52 -9.40 0.31
N ALA A 16 2.53 -8.55 0.60
CA ALA A 16 1.16 -8.97 0.87
C ALA A 16 0.27 -8.85 -0.38
N SER A 17 0.48 -9.75 -1.35
CA SER A 17 -0.29 -9.74 -2.60
C SER A 17 -1.81 -9.89 -2.35
N PRO A 18 -2.69 -9.47 -3.29
CA PRO A 18 -4.13 -9.67 -3.13
C PRO A 18 -4.52 -11.13 -2.93
N LYS A 19 -3.82 -12.07 -3.59
CA LYS A 19 -4.06 -13.50 -3.39
C LYS A 19 -3.72 -13.91 -1.95
N THR A 20 -2.55 -13.49 -1.46
CA THR A 20 -2.10 -13.77 -0.11
C THR A 20 -3.11 -13.28 0.94
N LEU A 21 -3.55 -12.03 0.85
CA LEU A 21 -4.43 -11.44 1.88
C LEU A 21 -5.91 -11.83 1.74
N PHE A 22 -6.43 -11.92 0.51
CA PHE A 22 -7.88 -12.10 0.29
C PHE A 22 -8.28 -13.56 0.10
N GLU A 23 -7.32 -14.45 -0.15
CA GLU A 23 -7.58 -15.88 -0.35
C GLU A 23 -6.84 -16.69 0.71
N ASP A 24 -5.50 -16.66 0.69
CA ASP A 24 -4.69 -17.66 1.40
C ASP A 24 -4.71 -17.47 2.92
N PHE A 25 -4.74 -16.22 3.40
CA PHE A 25 -4.65 -15.90 4.84
C PHE A 25 -5.91 -15.27 5.45
N LYS A 26 -7.01 -15.22 4.70
CA LYS A 26 -8.20 -14.47 5.12
C LYS A 26 -8.81 -15.05 6.42
N ASP A 27 -8.69 -16.34 6.64
CA ASP A 27 -9.30 -17.03 7.77
C ASP A 27 -8.37 -17.05 9.00
N GLU A 28 -7.05 -16.95 8.80
CA GLU A 28 -6.04 -16.79 9.85
C GLU A 28 -5.88 -15.33 10.32
N CYS A 29 -6.36 -14.35 9.53
CA CYS A 29 -6.23 -12.91 9.82
C CYS A 29 -7.58 -12.27 10.20
N PRO A 30 -8.09 -12.46 11.44
CA PRO A 30 -9.45 -12.03 11.82
C PRO A 30 -9.68 -10.52 11.68
N ASN A 31 -8.64 -9.70 11.91
CA ASN A 31 -8.73 -8.25 11.74
C ASN A 31 -8.86 -7.84 10.27
N ILE A 32 -8.11 -8.50 9.36
CA ILE A 32 -8.18 -8.24 7.92
C ILE A 32 -9.54 -8.68 7.39
N ARG A 33 -10.02 -9.88 7.78
CA ARG A 33 -11.37 -10.36 7.43
C ARG A 33 -12.46 -9.40 7.89
N ASN A 34 -12.36 -8.89 9.11
CA ASN A 34 -13.33 -7.93 9.63
C ASN A 34 -13.30 -6.59 8.86
N LEU A 35 -12.11 -6.11 8.46
CA LEU A 35 -11.98 -4.93 7.59
C LEU A 35 -12.59 -5.16 6.20
N MET A 36 -12.40 -6.34 5.61
CA MET A 36 -13.00 -6.70 4.32
C MET A 36 -14.53 -6.77 4.40
N ASN A 37 -15.08 -7.34 5.47
CA ASN A 37 -16.53 -7.50 5.65
C ASN A 37 -17.25 -6.17 5.94
N LYS A 38 -16.59 -5.22 6.61
CA LYS A 38 -17.18 -3.93 7.02
C LYS A 38 -16.77 -2.76 6.16
N GLY A 39 -15.90 -2.99 5.17
CA GLY A 39 -15.30 -1.96 4.33
C GLY A 39 -15.40 -2.30 2.85
N VAL A 40 -14.49 -1.70 2.07
CA VAL A 40 -14.34 -1.95 0.64
C VAL A 40 -12.93 -2.45 0.39
N TYR A 41 -12.80 -3.51 -0.41
CA TYR A 41 -11.51 -4.08 -0.79
C TYR A 41 -11.52 -4.52 -2.26
N GLY A 42 -10.34 -4.64 -2.85
CA GLY A 42 -10.17 -5.05 -4.24
C GLY A 42 -8.71 -5.04 -4.66
N LYS A 43 -8.44 -5.53 -5.88
CA LYS A 43 -7.10 -5.49 -6.47
C LYS A 43 -6.77 -4.05 -6.91
N LEU A 44 -5.59 -3.57 -6.56
CA LEU A 44 -5.05 -2.30 -7.02
C LEU A 44 -3.82 -2.53 -7.90
N ARG A 45 -3.61 -1.64 -8.88
CA ARG A 45 -2.38 -1.61 -9.67
C ARG A 45 -1.27 -1.00 -8.82
N SER A 46 -0.11 -1.66 -8.80
CA SER A 46 1.10 -1.15 -8.13
C SER A 46 1.74 0.01 -8.91
N SER A 47 2.87 0.53 -8.39
CA SER A 47 3.74 1.43 -9.14
C SER A 47 4.41 0.74 -10.33
N ASP A 48 4.92 1.55 -11.26
CA ASP A 48 5.80 1.10 -12.34
C ASP A 48 7.20 1.73 -12.13
N PRO A 49 8.26 0.94 -11.84
CA PRO A 49 8.25 -0.51 -11.66
C PRO A 49 7.63 -0.95 -10.31
N PRO A 50 7.06 -2.18 -10.22
CA PRO A 50 6.38 -2.69 -9.02
C PRO A 50 7.37 -3.29 -8.02
N ILE A 51 8.31 -2.49 -7.54
CA ILE A 51 9.33 -2.88 -6.55
C ILE A 51 9.30 -1.94 -5.35
N THR A 52 9.74 -2.42 -4.19
CA THR A 52 9.59 -1.78 -2.87
C THR A 52 9.89 -0.28 -2.89
N VAL A 53 11.06 0.13 -3.36
CA VAL A 53 11.52 1.53 -3.27
C VAL A 53 10.58 2.52 -3.99
N PRO A 54 10.27 2.37 -5.29
CA PRO A 54 9.21 3.11 -5.97
C PRO A 54 7.82 3.00 -5.31
N ALA A 55 7.39 1.79 -4.92
CA ALA A 55 6.01 1.56 -4.47
C ALA A 55 5.66 2.38 -3.23
N TRP A 56 6.54 2.40 -2.22
CA TRP A 56 6.33 3.18 -1.00
C TRP A 56 6.28 4.68 -1.27
N MET A 57 7.17 5.19 -2.12
CA MET A 57 7.26 6.62 -2.42
C MET A 57 6.09 7.11 -3.26
N VAL A 58 5.65 6.31 -4.24
CA VAL A 58 4.44 6.58 -5.04
C VAL A 58 3.22 6.60 -4.13
N MET A 59 3.07 5.61 -3.24
CA MET A 59 1.96 5.55 -2.28
C MET A 59 1.93 6.77 -1.35
N ALA A 60 3.08 7.15 -0.77
CA ALA A 60 3.15 8.23 0.21
C ALA A 60 2.95 9.63 -0.40
N THR A 61 3.29 9.82 -1.69
CA THR A 61 3.28 11.15 -2.34
C THR A 61 2.17 11.33 -3.36
N GLY A 62 1.57 10.24 -3.87
CA GLY A 62 0.63 10.26 -4.99
C GLY A 62 1.29 10.63 -6.34
N LYS A 63 2.62 10.70 -6.43
CA LYS A 63 3.35 11.05 -7.65
C LYS A 63 3.85 9.80 -8.37
N LYS A 64 4.09 9.92 -9.68
CA LYS A 64 4.70 8.84 -10.48
C LYS A 64 6.17 8.67 -10.12
N ALA A 65 6.67 7.44 -10.19
CA ALA A 65 8.07 7.08 -9.98
C ALA A 65 9.03 7.97 -10.80
N GLY A 66 8.69 8.26 -12.06
CA GLY A 66 9.49 9.13 -12.91
C GLY A 66 9.52 10.60 -12.51
N THR A 67 8.43 11.13 -11.94
CA THR A 67 8.42 12.47 -11.34
C THR A 67 9.30 12.55 -10.10
N LEU A 68 9.41 11.44 -9.37
CA LEU A 68 10.25 11.32 -8.17
C LEU A 68 11.72 11.01 -8.52
N GLY A 69 12.01 10.57 -9.75
CA GLY A 69 13.35 10.12 -10.15
C GLY A 69 13.77 8.77 -9.54
N ILE A 70 12.82 7.98 -9.04
CA ILE A 70 13.07 6.76 -8.26
C ILE A 70 12.67 5.53 -9.08
N TYR A 71 13.63 4.67 -9.41
CA TYR A 71 13.40 3.45 -10.21
C TYR A 71 13.96 2.18 -9.54
N GLY A 72 14.39 2.28 -8.28
CA GLY A 72 15.03 1.21 -7.51
C GLY A 72 16.08 1.78 -6.56
N PHE A 73 17.00 0.92 -6.09
CA PHE A 73 18.12 1.36 -5.23
C PHE A 73 19.18 2.18 -5.98
N ARG A 74 19.14 2.17 -7.31
CA ARG A 74 19.99 3.00 -8.15
C ARG A 74 19.18 4.17 -8.67
N HIS A 75 19.61 5.38 -8.33
CA HIS A 75 19.14 6.58 -9.00
C HIS A 75 19.65 6.55 -10.44
N ARG A 76 18.85 7.03 -11.38
CA ARG A 76 19.33 7.34 -12.74
C ARG A 76 20.46 8.35 -12.56
N LYS A 77 21.72 7.90 -12.71
CA LYS A 77 22.80 8.82 -13.04
C LYS A 77 22.40 9.43 -14.38
N GLU A 78 22.47 10.75 -14.44
CA GLU A 78 22.22 11.55 -15.63
C GLU A 78 22.74 10.86 -16.90
#